data_AF-A0A561CZ60-F1
#
_entry.id   AF-A0A561CZ60-F1
#
_cell.length_a   1.000
_cell.length_b   1.000
_cell.length_c   1.000
_cell.angle_alpha   90.00
_cell.angle_beta   90.00
_cell.angle_gamma   90.00
#
_symmetry.space_group_name_H-M   'P 1'
#
loop_
_entity.id
_entity.type
_entity.pdbx_description
1 polymer ?
#
loop_
_entity_poly.entity_id
_entity_poly.type
_entity_poly.pdbx_seq_one_letter_code
_entity_poly.pdbx_strand_id
1 'polypeptide(L)'
;MKYMVLKGKSHIGKYRYNVVGKIEASSLEIASDLFYKIFRRVMNKKNGETYIIIPDSQNMNVNSSNIQPLDGVPYSMIKYWEPGKGLP
;
A
#
# COMPACT_ATOMS: atom_id res chain seq x y z
N MET A 1 -9.70 13.45 5.61
CA MET A 1 -9.87 12.03 5.98
C MET A 1 -8.49 11.41 6.17
N LYS A 2 -8.34 10.40 7.04
CA LYS A 2 -7.08 9.67 7.21
C LYS A 2 -7.06 8.43 6.32
N TYR A 3 -5.90 8.16 5.75
CA TYR A 3 -5.61 6.99 4.94
C TYR A 3 -4.42 6.26 5.55
N MET A 4 -4.45 4.94 5.54
CA MET A 4 -3.33 4.10 5.95
C MET A 4 -2.53 3.66 4.74
N VAL A 5 -1.21 3.67 4.88
CA VAL A 5 -0.29 3.10 3.90
C VAL A 5 0.19 1.75 4.42
N LEU A 6 -0.07 0.73 3.62
CA LEU A 6 0.29 -0.65 3.85
C LEU A 6 1.44 -1.04 2.93
N LYS A 7 2.41 -1.81 3.42
CA LYS A 7 3.45 -2.45 2.60
C LYS A 7 3.19 -3.94 2.54
N GLY A 8 3.05 -4.48 1.35
CA GLY A 8 2.88 -5.91 1.12
C GLY A 8 4.19 -6.67 1.36
N LYS A 9 4.14 -7.75 2.13
CA LYS A 9 5.17 -8.80 2.16
C LYS A 9 4.73 -9.91 1.23
N SER A 10 5.47 -10.12 0.14
CA SER A 10 5.29 -11.31 -0.70
C SER A 10 5.72 -12.53 0.10
N HIS A 11 4.75 -13.25 0.66
CA HIS A 11 4.93 -14.63 1.11
C HIS A 11 3.89 -15.47 0.39
N ILE A 12 4.36 -16.56 -0.20
CA ILE A 12 3.57 -17.55 -0.94
C ILE A 12 2.27 -17.86 -0.15
N GLY A 13 1.12 -17.53 -0.76
CA GLY A 13 -0.22 -17.95 -0.32
C GLY A 13 -0.93 -17.10 0.75
N LYS A 14 -0.31 -16.12 1.39
CA LYS A 14 -1.00 -15.23 2.37
C LYS A 14 -0.55 -13.78 2.20
N TYR A 15 -1.46 -12.91 1.78
CA TYR A 15 -1.21 -11.47 1.74
C TYR A 15 -0.99 -10.95 3.16
N ARG A 16 0.25 -10.61 3.49
CA ARG A 16 0.59 -9.96 4.75
C ARG A 16 0.95 -8.51 4.47
N TYR A 17 0.26 -7.62 5.16
CA TYR A 17 0.46 -6.19 5.01
C TYR A 17 0.92 -5.61 6.34
N ASN A 18 1.94 -4.77 6.29
CA ASN A 18 2.39 -4.00 7.44
C ASN A 18 1.98 -2.55 7.25
N VAL A 19 1.44 -1.90 8.28
CA VAL A 19 1.28 -0.45 8.26
C VAL A 19 2.66 0.19 8.30
N VAL A 20 2.90 1.08 7.35
CA VAL A 20 4.15 1.83 7.23
C VAL A 20 3.94 3.34 7.36
N GLY A 21 2.70 3.80 7.40
CA GLY A 21 2.39 5.20 7.62
C GLY A 21 0.89 5.51 7.55
N LYS A 22 0.56 6.77 7.83
CA LYS A 22 -0.76 7.37 7.64
C LYS A 22 -0.61 8.69 6.89
N ILE A 23 -1.60 9.03 6.07
CA ILE A 23 -1.65 10.26 5.26
C ILE A 23 -3.02 10.90 5.43
N GLU A 24 -3.04 12.21 5.61
CA GLU A 24 -4.28 12.98 5.55
C GLU A 24 -4.52 13.50 4.13
N ALA A 25 -5.72 13.28 3.61
CA ALA A 25 -6.12 13.73 2.29
C ALA A 25 -7.65 13.93 2.22
N SER A 26 -8.11 14.67 1.22
CA SER A 26 -9.53 14.85 0.93
C SER A 26 -10.16 13.61 0.29
N SER A 27 -9.40 12.84 -0.49
CA SER A 27 -9.85 11.62 -1.18
C SER A 27 -8.73 10.59 -1.31
N LEU A 28 -9.08 9.38 -1.76
CA LEU A 28 -8.13 8.28 -1.98
C LEU A 28 -7.15 8.61 -3.11
N GLU A 29 -7.62 9.29 -4.14
CA GLU A 29 -6.83 9.74 -5.29
C GLU A 29 -5.76 10.74 -4.83
N ILE A 30 -6.14 11.72 -4.00
CA ILE A 30 -5.20 12.70 -3.44
C ILE A 30 -4.21 12.00 -2.50
N ALA A 31 -4.66 11.07 -1.66
CA ALA A 31 -3.76 10.29 -0.81
C ALA A 31 -2.74 9.49 -1.64
N SER A 32 -3.19 8.91 -2.75
CA SER A 32 -2.36 8.14 -3.68
C SER A 32 -1.31 9.01 -4.38
N ASP A 33 -1.68 10.18 -4.88
CA ASP A 33 -0.75 11.12 -5.51
C ASP A 33 0.31 11.63 -4.52
N LEU A 34 -0.12 11.99 -3.30
CA LEU A 34 0.79 12.40 -2.23
C LEU A 34 1.78 11.28 -1.88
N PHE A 35 1.29 10.05 -1.71
CA PHE A 35 2.18 8.92 -1.44
C PHE A 35 3.11 8.64 -2.61
N TYR A 36 2.64 8.71 -3.86
CA TYR A 36 3.48 8.53 -5.04
C TYR A 36 4.65 9.52 -5.08
N LYS A 37 4.40 10.79 -4.73
CA LYS A 37 5.45 11.82 -4.64
C LYS A 37 6.51 11.53 -3.57
N ILE A 38 6.12 10.88 -2.47
CA ILE A 38 7.04 10.39 -1.42
C ILE A 38 7.79 9.16 -1.93
N PHE A 39 7.04 8.18 -2.41
CA PHE A 39 7.54 6.90 -2.91
C PHE A 39 8.62 7.09 -3.96
N ARG A 40 8.41 7.95 -4.97
CA ARG A 40 9.42 8.19 -6.03
C ARG A 40 10.76 8.69 -5.50
N ARG A 41 10.79 9.38 -4.35
CA ARG A 41 12.03 9.90 -3.71
C ARG A 41 12.80 8.84 -2.92
N VAL A 42 12.17 7.73 -2.56
CA VAL A 42 12.81 6.64 -1.80
C VAL A 42 13.84 5.92 -2.68
N MET A 43 15.09 5.85 -2.24
CA MET A 43 16.14 5.07 -2.93
C MET A 43 16.06 3.58 -2.54
N ASN A 44 16.59 2.69 -3.37
CA ASN A 44 16.71 1.24 -3.10
C ASN A 44 15.38 0.46 -2.99
N LYS A 45 14.43 0.74 -3.87
CA LYS A 45 13.19 -0.05 -4.00
C LYS A 45 13.49 -1.44 -4.56
N LYS A 46 12.74 -2.45 -4.14
CA LYS A 46 12.88 -3.83 -4.65
C LYS A 46 11.88 -4.12 -5.75
N ASN A 47 12.30 -4.79 -6.83
CA ASN A 47 11.37 -5.20 -7.88
C ASN A 47 10.12 -5.92 -7.31
N GLY A 48 8.93 -5.50 -7.72
CA GLY A 48 7.66 -6.03 -7.24
C GLY A 48 7.20 -5.50 -5.87
N GLU A 49 7.96 -4.61 -5.23
CA GLU A 49 7.58 -3.98 -3.97
C GLU A 49 6.25 -3.23 -4.11
N THR A 50 5.29 -3.56 -3.25
CA THR A 50 3.91 -3.13 -3.38
C THR A 50 3.46 -2.40 -2.12
N TYR A 51 2.84 -1.24 -2.32
CA TYR A 51 2.21 -0.44 -1.30
C TYR A 51 0.72 -0.28 -1.62
N ILE A 52 -0.11 -0.31 -0.58
CA ILE A 52 -1.56 -0.15 -0.70
C ILE A 52 -1.99 1.00 0.20
N ILE A 53 -2.78 1.92 -0.34
CA ILE A 53 -3.42 3.00 0.40
C ILE A 53 -4.90 2.68 0.55
N ILE A 54 -5.38 2.72 1.79
CA ILE A 54 -6.79 2.46 2.14
C ILE A 54 -7.30 3.56 3.07
N PRO A 55 -8.62 3.83 3.10
CA PRO A 55 -9.22 4.64 4.14
C PRO A 55 -8.91 4.08 5.54
N ASP A 56 -8.51 4.94 6.46
CA ASP A 56 -8.30 4.60 7.88
C ASP A 56 -9.67 4.43 8.56
N SER A 57 -10.27 3.26 8.41
CA SER A 57 -11.49 2.92 9.14
C SER A 57 -11.13 2.33 10.50
N GLN A 58 -11.75 2.83 11.56
CA GLN A 58 -11.48 2.39 12.95
C GLN A 58 -11.77 0.90 13.20
N ASN A 59 -12.41 0.21 12.26
CA ASN A 59 -12.83 -1.19 12.36
C ASN A 59 -11.90 -2.19 11.67
N MET A 60 -10.86 -1.73 10.97
CA MET A 60 -9.86 -2.67 10.47
C MET A 60 -9.02 -3.15 11.64
N ASN A 61 -9.09 -4.45 11.94
CA ASN A 61 -8.27 -5.06 12.99
C ASN A 61 -6.82 -5.23 12.50
N VAL A 62 -6.11 -4.10 12.43
CA VAL A 62 -4.72 -3.95 11.96
C VAL A 62 -3.72 -4.72 12.83
N ASN A 63 -4.12 -5.11 14.04
CA ASN A 63 -3.31 -5.91 14.96
C ASN A 63 -3.13 -7.37 14.54
N SER A 64 -3.84 -7.82 13.52
CA SER A 64 -3.55 -9.11 12.91
C SER A 64 -2.51 -8.90 11.80
N SER A 65 -1.43 -9.66 11.85
CA SER A 65 -0.44 -9.82 10.77
C SER A 65 -1.02 -10.39 9.46
N ASN A 66 -2.35 -10.39 9.35
CA ASN A 66 -3.22 -10.91 8.31
C ASN A 66 -4.33 -9.87 8.07
N ILE A 67 -4.07 -8.77 7.37
CA ILE A 67 -5.19 -7.97 6.85
C ILE A 67 -5.95 -8.91 5.90
N GLN A 68 -7.25 -9.09 6.16
CA GLN A 68 -8.15 -9.84 5.30
C GLN A 68 -8.03 -9.36 3.84
N PRO A 69 -8.44 -10.17 2.84
CA PRO A 69 -8.60 -9.65 1.49
C PRO A 69 -9.36 -8.32 1.55
N LEU A 70 -8.89 -7.32 0.80
CA LEU A 70 -9.45 -5.96 0.77
C LEU A 70 -10.84 -5.93 0.08
N ASP A 71 -11.63 -6.98 0.26
CA ASP A 71 -12.91 -7.19 -0.39
C ASP A 71 -13.89 -6.09 0.03
N GLY A 72 -14.40 -5.36 -0.95
CA GLY A 72 -15.30 -4.22 -0.73
C GLY A 72 -14.64 -2.96 -0.16
N VAL A 73 -13.32 -2.94 0.04
CA VAL A 73 -12.60 -1.75 0.52
C VAL A 73 -12.02 -1.00 -0.67
N PRO A 74 -12.35 0.28 -0.90
CA PRO A 74 -11.69 1.06 -1.95
C PRO A 74 -10.22 1.24 -1.57
N TYR A 75 -9.32 0.90 -2.50
CA TYR A 75 -7.89 1.01 -2.29
C TYR A 75 -7.17 1.55 -3.53
N SER A 76 -6.02 2.17 -3.31
CA SER A 76 -5.05 2.47 -4.36
C SER A 76 -3.80 1.63 -4.16
N MET A 77 -3.20 1.14 -5.23
CA MET A 77 -1.99 0.31 -5.19
C MET A 77 -0.87 0.96 -5.99
N ILE A 78 0.31 1.05 -5.37
CA ILE A 78 1.54 1.49 -6.01
C ILE A 78 2.54 0.35 -5.97
N LYS A 79 2.98 -0.09 -7.15
CA LYS A 79 3.94 -1.19 -7.30
C LYS A 79 5.19 -0.70 -8.03
N TYR A 80 6.36 -1.00 -7.47
CA TYR A 80 7.63 -0.76 -8.14
C TYR A 80 7.93 -1.90 -9.10
N TRP A 81 8.39 -1.54 -10.30
CA TRP A 81 9.02 -2.45 -11.22
C TRP A 81 10.39 -1.90 -11.61
N GLU A 82 11.40 -2.75 -11.54
CA GLU A 82 12.70 -2.43 -12.11
C GLU A 82 12.58 -2.43 -13.64
N PRO A 83 13.10 -1.40 -14.35
CA PRO A 83 13.15 -1.40 -15.81
C PRO A 83 13.79 -2.69 -16.33
N GLY A 84 13.15 -3.33 -17.31
CA GLY A 84 13.62 -4.59 -17.89
C GLY A 84 13.36 -5.85 -17.05
N LYS A 85 12.72 -5.74 -15.87
CA LYS A 85 12.29 -6.88 -15.05
C LYS A 85 10.79 -6.87 -14.73
N GLY A 86 10.04 -5.94 -15.32
CA GLY A 86 8.61 -5.79 -15.14
C GLY A 86 7.86 -6.39 -16.32
N LEU A 87 7.22 -7.54 -16.06
CA LEU A 87 6.40 -8.41 -16.94
C LEU A 87 7.18 -9.59 -17.57
N PRO A 88 6.62 -10.82 -17.52
CA PRO A 88 6.95 -11.86 -18.50
C PRO A 88 6.49 -11.46 -19.91
#